data_AF-A0A8S0WFF1-F1
#
_entry.id   AF-A0A8S0WFF1-F1
#
_cell.length_a   1.000
_cell.length_b   1.000
_cell.length_c   1.000
_cell.angle_alpha   90.00
_cell.angle_beta   90.00
_cell.angle_gamma   90.00
#
_symmetry.space_group_name_H-M   'P 1'
#
loop_
_entity.id
_entity.type
_entity.pdbx_description
1 polymer ?
#
loop_
_entity_poly.entity_id
_entity_poly.type
_entity_poly.pdbx_seq_one_letter_code
_entity_poly.pdbx_strand_id
1 'polypeptide(L)'
;MNPFQRKRRERLRQHPEIWRSLFSNPGEDTLSTVREYLAEQSVVNLAPWLFPVLPLWEQEACEGNELIAHIIRQLETSRLSPLPSENALLRPALQRIRILATTPGLFPFSVEHIQKDLAKFLESAELLADLPELEVVAFSREELFPLRRDLVNFYLPPLSRRYVLQLFHSERQEAILSLLAHVAKNYPVLGTCRQAYALMLSLEKSEVWSRNPFCLRLLANRFWEFYAADTTYAEGV
;
A
#
# COMPACT_ATOMS: atom_id res chain seq x y z
N MET A 1 -3.32 -35.99 13.18
CA MET A 1 -3.94 -35.34 12.01
C MET A 1 -5.28 -35.99 11.74
N ASN A 2 -6.38 -35.25 11.84
CA ASN A 2 -7.74 -35.82 11.77
C ASN A 2 -8.03 -36.34 10.34
N PRO A 3 -8.63 -37.54 10.15
CA PRO A 3 -8.98 -38.07 8.81
C PRO A 3 -9.79 -37.11 7.94
N PHE A 4 -10.61 -36.24 8.54
CA PHE A 4 -11.35 -35.19 7.81
C PHE A 4 -10.43 -34.12 7.21
N GLN A 5 -9.41 -33.67 7.96
CA GLN A 5 -8.41 -32.74 7.47
C GLN A 5 -7.60 -33.37 6.32
N ARG A 6 -7.29 -34.67 6.41
CA ARG A 6 -6.58 -35.40 5.34
C ARG A 6 -7.38 -35.45 4.03
N LYS A 7 -8.68 -35.77 4.10
CA LYS A 7 -9.56 -35.76 2.91
C LYS A 7 -9.76 -34.36 2.32
N ARG A 8 -9.90 -33.33 3.16
CA ARG A 8 -10.02 -31.93 2.70
C ARG A 8 -8.75 -31.47 1.95
N ARG A 9 -7.57 -31.91 2.42
CA ARG A 9 -6.27 -31.63 1.77
C ARG A 9 -6.11 -32.31 0.42
N GLU A 10 -6.43 -33.60 0.33
CA GLU A 10 -6.39 -34.32 -0.96
C GLU A 10 -7.32 -33.65 -1.97
N ARG A 11 -8.50 -33.20 -1.54
CA ARG A 11 -9.39 -32.40 -2.41
C ARG A 11 -8.76 -31.08 -2.84
N LEU A 12 -8.18 -30.28 -1.94
CA LEU A 12 -7.57 -28.99 -2.33
C LEU A 12 -6.40 -29.15 -3.31
N ARG A 13 -5.70 -30.29 -3.27
CA ARG A 13 -4.64 -30.63 -4.23
C ARG A 13 -5.20 -31.16 -5.55
N GLN A 14 -6.29 -31.92 -5.52
CA GLN A 14 -6.92 -32.55 -6.68
C GLN A 14 -7.92 -31.63 -7.42
N HIS A 15 -8.44 -30.61 -6.72
CA HIS A 15 -9.51 -29.71 -7.17
C HIS A 15 -9.11 -28.25 -6.92
N PRO A 16 -8.16 -27.72 -7.71
CA PRO A 16 -7.68 -26.33 -7.57
C PRO A 16 -8.77 -25.27 -7.72
N GLU A 17 -9.89 -25.58 -8.39
CA GLU A 17 -11.09 -24.75 -8.50
C GLU A 17 -11.71 -24.38 -7.14
N ILE A 18 -11.43 -25.15 -6.08
CA ILE A 18 -11.87 -24.83 -4.72
C ILE A 18 -11.25 -23.50 -4.26
N TRP A 19 -10.01 -23.21 -4.64
CA TRP A 19 -9.36 -21.92 -4.31
C TRP A 19 -10.09 -20.74 -4.94
N ARG A 20 -10.56 -20.91 -6.17
CA ARG A 20 -11.35 -19.89 -6.86
C ARG A 20 -12.62 -19.57 -6.08
N SER A 21 -13.37 -20.59 -5.68
CA SER A 21 -14.58 -20.42 -4.87
C SER A 21 -14.29 -19.76 -3.51
N LEU A 22 -13.27 -20.25 -2.80
CA LEU A 22 -12.88 -19.75 -1.47
C LEU A 22 -12.43 -18.29 -1.47
N PHE A 23 -11.71 -17.87 -2.51
CA PHE A 23 -11.23 -16.49 -2.62
C PHE A 23 -12.26 -15.55 -3.24
N SER A 24 -13.14 -16.03 -4.13
CA SER A 24 -14.20 -15.19 -4.70
C SER A 24 -15.28 -14.81 -3.68
N ASN A 25 -15.50 -15.62 -2.65
CA ASN A 25 -16.42 -15.29 -1.56
C ASN A 25 -15.80 -15.69 -0.21
N PRO A 26 -14.90 -14.86 0.35
CA PRO A 26 -14.20 -15.20 1.58
C PRO A 26 -15.17 -15.30 2.77
N GLY A 27 -15.08 -16.39 3.52
CA GLY A 27 -15.78 -16.59 4.80
C GLY A 27 -14.81 -17.01 5.91
N GLU A 28 -15.33 -17.30 7.11
CA GLU A 28 -14.50 -17.78 8.23
C GLU A 28 -13.76 -19.09 7.89
N ASP A 29 -14.38 -19.95 7.07
CA ASP A 29 -13.77 -21.18 6.57
C ASP A 29 -12.61 -20.92 5.61
N THR A 30 -12.55 -19.76 4.95
CA THR A 30 -11.44 -19.40 4.07
C THR A 30 -10.17 -19.20 4.89
N LEU A 31 -10.25 -18.52 6.03
CA LEU A 31 -9.11 -18.29 6.92
C LEU A 31 -8.51 -19.60 7.45
N SER A 32 -9.35 -20.50 7.95
CA SER A 32 -8.90 -21.80 8.48
C SER A 32 -8.25 -22.63 7.37
N THR A 33 -8.84 -22.64 6.17
CA THR A 33 -8.31 -23.36 5.01
C THR A 33 -6.97 -22.82 4.55
N VAL A 34 -6.82 -21.49 4.44
CA VAL A 34 -5.56 -20.84 4.05
C VAL A 34 -4.47 -21.17 5.08
N ARG A 35 -4.76 -21.03 6.38
CA ARG A 35 -3.79 -21.31 7.45
C ARG A 35 -3.31 -22.76 7.42
N GLU A 36 -4.23 -23.72 7.33
CA GLU A 36 -3.88 -25.15 7.26
C GLU A 36 -3.02 -25.45 6.02
N TYR A 37 -3.34 -24.83 4.88
CA TYR A 37 -2.60 -25.05 3.64
C TYR A 37 -1.17 -24.48 3.68
N LEU A 38 -1.00 -23.26 4.20
CA LEU A 38 0.31 -22.59 4.28
C LEU A 38 1.26 -23.27 5.27
N ALA A 39 0.74 -23.84 6.37
CA ALA A 39 1.55 -24.53 7.37
C ALA A 39 2.20 -25.82 6.83
N GLU A 40 1.68 -26.39 5.75
CA GLU A 40 2.01 -27.74 5.31
C GLU A 40 2.71 -27.81 3.95
N GLN A 41 2.70 -26.71 3.20
CA GLN A 41 3.30 -26.62 1.87
C GLN A 41 4.62 -25.86 1.95
N SER A 42 5.72 -26.53 1.59
CA SER A 42 7.03 -25.87 1.44
C SER A 42 7.08 -24.95 0.22
N VAL A 43 6.27 -25.21 -0.80
CA VAL A 43 6.14 -24.38 -2.01
C VAL A 43 4.66 -24.18 -2.32
N VAL A 44 4.22 -22.93 -2.26
CA VAL A 44 2.84 -22.51 -2.49
C VAL A 44 2.74 -21.78 -3.83
N ASN A 45 1.75 -22.13 -4.65
CA ASN A 45 1.40 -21.38 -5.85
C ASN A 45 -0.09 -20.97 -5.80
N LEU A 46 -0.36 -19.83 -5.17
CA LEU A 46 -1.69 -19.23 -5.09
C LEU A 46 -1.90 -18.12 -6.12
N ALA A 47 -0.85 -17.69 -6.84
CA ALA A 47 -0.93 -16.60 -7.80
C ALA A 47 -2.06 -16.75 -8.84
N PRO A 48 -2.28 -17.93 -9.47
CA PRO A 48 -3.37 -18.12 -10.43
C PRO A 48 -4.77 -17.87 -9.85
N TRP A 49 -4.92 -18.00 -8.54
CA TRP A 49 -6.20 -17.83 -7.83
C TRP A 49 -6.34 -16.45 -7.21
N LEU A 50 -5.22 -15.82 -6.83
CA LEU A 50 -5.19 -14.48 -6.26
C LEU A 50 -5.34 -13.39 -7.32
N PHE A 51 -4.64 -13.48 -8.46
CA PHE A 51 -4.71 -12.44 -9.49
C PHE A 51 -6.14 -12.13 -9.97
N PRO A 52 -7.00 -13.14 -10.27
CA PRO A 52 -8.36 -12.87 -10.73
C PRO A 52 -9.27 -12.23 -9.69
N VAL A 53 -8.98 -12.40 -8.39
CA VAL A 53 -9.83 -11.88 -7.30
C VAL A 53 -9.36 -10.53 -6.76
N LEU A 54 -8.16 -10.05 -7.12
CA LEU A 54 -7.65 -8.76 -6.65
C LEU A 54 -8.64 -7.60 -6.86
N PRO A 55 -9.28 -7.42 -8.04
CA PRO A 55 -10.20 -6.29 -8.23
C PRO A 55 -11.41 -6.38 -7.31
N LEU A 56 -11.96 -7.59 -7.12
CA LEU A 56 -13.09 -7.82 -6.22
C LEU A 56 -12.70 -7.55 -4.76
N TRP A 57 -11.54 -8.07 -4.33
CA TRP A 57 -11.06 -7.85 -2.98
C TRP A 57 -10.77 -6.38 -2.68
N GLU A 58 -10.27 -5.66 -3.67
CA GLU A 58 -10.04 -4.22 -3.55
C GLU A 58 -11.36 -3.47 -3.38
N GLN A 59 -12.39 -3.80 -4.17
CA GLN A 59 -13.72 -3.22 -3.99
C GLN A 59 -14.29 -3.51 -2.59
N GLU A 60 -14.29 -4.77 -2.17
CA GLU A 60 -14.78 -5.19 -0.86
C GLU A 60 -14.01 -4.51 0.29
N ALA A 61 -12.69 -4.34 0.17
CA ALA A 61 -11.87 -3.61 1.13
C ALA A 61 -12.26 -2.12 1.22
N CYS A 62 -12.62 -1.50 0.10
CA CYS A 62 -13.13 -0.14 0.05
C CYS A 62 -14.53 -0.02 0.66
N GLU A 63 -15.30 -1.11 0.68
CA GLU A 63 -16.62 -1.25 1.31
C GLU A 63 -16.55 -1.71 2.78
N GLY A 64 -15.34 -1.85 3.35
CA GLY A 64 -15.15 -2.12 4.78
C GLY A 64 -15.10 -3.61 5.16
N ASN A 65 -14.81 -4.49 4.21
CA ASN A 65 -14.68 -5.92 4.47
C ASN A 65 -13.34 -6.27 5.18
N GLU A 66 -13.35 -6.25 6.51
CA GLU A 66 -12.16 -6.54 7.34
C GLU A 66 -11.67 -8.00 7.24
N LEU A 67 -12.54 -8.95 6.84
CA LEU A 67 -12.15 -10.36 6.70
C LEU A 67 -11.02 -10.54 5.68
N ILE A 68 -11.05 -9.74 4.61
CA ILE A 68 -10.00 -9.73 3.58
C ILE A 68 -8.65 -9.36 4.20
N ALA A 69 -8.60 -8.37 5.09
CA ALA A 69 -7.37 -8.02 5.78
C ALA A 69 -6.81 -9.19 6.58
N HIS A 70 -7.65 -9.94 7.28
CA HIS A 70 -7.22 -11.12 8.04
C HIS A 70 -6.66 -12.21 7.13
N ILE A 71 -7.28 -12.45 5.97
CA ILE A 71 -6.79 -13.43 4.99
C ILE A 71 -5.43 -12.98 4.46
N ILE A 72 -5.29 -11.72 4.08
CA ILE A 72 -4.03 -11.18 3.56
C ILE A 72 -2.90 -11.27 4.60
N ARG A 73 -3.17 -10.98 5.87
CA ARG A 73 -2.17 -11.15 6.94
C ARG A 73 -1.65 -12.58 7.06
N GLN A 74 -2.49 -13.60 6.80
CA GLN A 74 -2.01 -14.99 6.76
C GLN A 74 -1.09 -15.25 5.55
N LEU A 75 -1.33 -14.56 4.44
CA LEU A 75 -0.57 -14.70 3.20
C LEU A 75 0.78 -13.95 3.24
N GLU A 76 0.94 -12.91 4.07
CA GLU A 76 2.13 -12.05 4.13
C GLU A 76 3.43 -12.81 4.39
N THR A 77 3.40 -13.82 5.28
CA THR A 77 4.59 -14.59 5.66
C THR A 77 4.99 -15.67 4.67
N SER A 78 4.14 -15.98 3.68
CA SER A 78 4.31 -17.15 2.81
C SER A 78 4.63 -16.75 1.38
N ARG A 79 5.58 -17.42 0.72
CA ARG A 79 5.84 -17.24 -0.71
C ARG A 79 4.61 -17.64 -1.52
N LEU A 80 3.97 -16.70 -2.21
CA LEU A 80 2.68 -16.91 -2.88
C LEU A 80 2.81 -17.58 -4.26
N SER A 81 3.99 -17.51 -4.84
CA SER A 81 4.31 -18.13 -6.12
C SER A 81 5.78 -18.57 -6.19
N PRO A 82 6.09 -19.65 -6.92
CA PRO A 82 7.48 -19.97 -7.28
C PRO A 82 8.13 -18.90 -8.17
N LEU A 83 7.38 -18.06 -8.88
CA LEU A 83 7.92 -17.00 -9.73
C LEU A 83 8.13 -15.69 -8.94
N PRO A 84 9.36 -15.16 -8.85
CA PRO A 84 9.62 -13.91 -8.12
C PRO A 84 8.85 -12.71 -8.67
N SER A 85 8.66 -12.63 -9.99
CA SER A 85 7.92 -11.56 -10.66
C SER A 85 6.45 -11.53 -10.23
N GLU A 86 5.79 -12.68 -10.07
CA GLU A 86 4.40 -12.73 -9.61
C GLU A 86 4.28 -12.26 -8.16
N ASN A 87 5.24 -12.61 -7.29
CA ASN A 87 5.25 -12.09 -5.93
C ASN A 87 5.46 -10.57 -5.91
N ALA A 88 6.34 -10.04 -6.77
CA ALA A 88 6.58 -8.61 -6.89
C ALA A 88 5.32 -7.82 -7.34
N LEU A 89 4.39 -8.46 -8.05
CA LEU A 89 3.11 -7.88 -8.42
C LEU A 89 2.03 -8.06 -7.35
N LEU A 90 1.95 -9.25 -6.75
CA LEU A 90 0.92 -9.56 -5.75
C LEU A 90 1.13 -8.81 -4.44
N ARG A 91 2.37 -8.70 -3.96
CA ARG A 91 2.65 -8.17 -2.62
C ARG A 91 2.17 -6.72 -2.44
N PRO A 92 2.49 -5.77 -3.34
CA PRO A 92 2.02 -4.41 -3.16
C PRO A 92 0.50 -4.28 -3.27
N ALA A 93 -0.13 -5.02 -4.18
CA ALA A 93 -1.58 -5.03 -4.33
C ALA A 93 -2.26 -5.56 -3.05
N LEU A 94 -1.81 -6.69 -2.51
CA LEU A 94 -2.34 -7.25 -1.27
C LEU A 94 -2.08 -6.32 -0.07
N GLN A 95 -0.92 -5.66 0.00
CA GLN A 95 -0.65 -4.68 1.06
C GLN A 95 -1.63 -3.51 1.00
N ARG A 96 -1.85 -2.93 -0.19
CA ARG A 96 -2.86 -1.87 -0.38
C ARG A 96 -4.25 -2.35 0.04
N ILE A 97 -4.69 -3.50 -0.45
CA ILE A 97 -6.01 -4.06 -0.12
C ILE A 97 -6.15 -4.28 1.39
N ARG A 98 -5.12 -4.81 2.06
CA ARG A 98 -5.12 -4.95 3.52
C ARG A 98 -5.29 -3.60 4.19
N ILE A 99 -4.49 -2.60 3.82
CA ILE A 99 -4.55 -1.25 4.39
C ILE A 99 -5.96 -0.67 4.22
N LEU A 100 -6.53 -0.76 3.00
CA LEU A 100 -7.90 -0.31 2.71
C LEU A 100 -8.92 -1.02 3.60
N ALA A 101 -8.86 -2.35 3.70
CA ALA A 101 -9.78 -3.16 4.48
C ALA A 101 -9.71 -2.85 5.99
N THR A 102 -8.52 -2.59 6.54
CA THR A 102 -8.34 -2.25 7.95
C THR A 102 -8.61 -0.79 8.28
N THR A 103 -8.66 0.09 7.27
CA THR A 103 -8.90 1.51 7.49
C THR A 103 -10.40 1.74 7.63
N PRO A 104 -10.88 2.32 8.75
CA PRO A 104 -12.30 2.62 8.93
C PRO A 104 -12.84 3.59 7.87
N GLY A 105 -14.13 3.43 7.57
CA GLY A 105 -14.84 4.24 6.57
C GLY A 105 -15.00 3.52 5.22
N LEU A 106 -15.80 4.14 4.36
CA LEU A 106 -16.18 3.62 3.05
C LEU A 106 -15.70 4.58 1.97
N PHE A 107 -15.42 4.06 0.78
CA PHE A 107 -15.12 4.94 -0.35
C PHE A 107 -16.38 5.73 -0.78
N PRO A 108 -16.31 7.07 -0.86
CA PRO A 108 -17.42 7.88 -1.37
C PRO A 108 -17.44 7.95 -2.92
N PHE A 109 -16.73 7.04 -3.60
CA PHE A 109 -16.58 7.02 -5.06
C PHE A 109 -16.37 5.59 -5.59
N SER A 110 -16.57 5.42 -6.90
CA SER A 110 -16.26 4.17 -7.60
C SER A 110 -14.76 4.01 -7.82
N VAL A 111 -14.22 2.88 -7.34
CA VAL A 111 -12.81 2.47 -7.55
C VAL A 111 -12.46 2.39 -9.03
N GLU A 112 -13.31 1.74 -9.83
CA GLU A 112 -13.07 1.55 -11.27
C GLU A 112 -12.88 2.86 -12.02
N HIS A 113 -13.61 3.91 -11.62
CA HIS A 113 -13.50 5.22 -12.26
C HIS A 113 -12.09 5.80 -12.11
N ILE A 114 -11.50 5.65 -10.92
CA ILE A 114 -10.15 6.16 -10.64
C ILE A 114 -9.10 5.34 -11.39
N GLN A 115 -9.28 4.01 -11.45
CA GLN A 115 -8.36 3.13 -12.17
C GLN A 115 -8.35 3.41 -13.68
N LYS A 116 -9.52 3.69 -14.28
CA LYS A 116 -9.64 4.01 -15.72
C LYS A 116 -9.00 5.35 -16.08
N ASP A 117 -9.13 6.36 -15.21
CA ASP A 117 -8.66 7.73 -15.44
C ASP A 117 -7.51 8.14 -14.51
N LEU A 118 -6.61 7.20 -14.16
CA LEU A 118 -5.61 7.39 -13.11
C LEU A 118 -4.78 8.68 -13.28
N ALA A 119 -4.29 8.95 -14.50
CA ALA A 119 -3.47 10.12 -14.78
C ALA A 119 -4.18 11.45 -14.48
N LYS A 120 -5.49 11.52 -14.72
CA LYS A 120 -6.31 12.70 -14.41
C LYS A 120 -6.41 12.93 -12.90
N PHE A 121 -6.55 11.87 -12.11
CA PHE A 121 -6.61 11.97 -10.66
C PHE A 121 -5.24 12.16 -10.00
N LEU A 122 -4.15 11.98 -10.74
CA LEU A 122 -2.82 12.32 -10.28
C LEU A 122 -2.43 13.78 -10.56
N GLU A 123 -3.23 14.51 -11.35
CA GLU A 123 -3.01 15.94 -11.60
C GLU A 123 -3.10 16.72 -10.28
N SER A 124 -2.01 17.43 -9.96
CA SER A 124 -1.84 18.19 -8.71
C SER A 124 -1.99 17.37 -7.42
N ALA A 125 -1.93 16.04 -7.49
CA ALA A 125 -2.08 15.19 -6.32
C ALA A 125 -0.90 15.33 -5.34
N GLU A 126 0.24 15.88 -5.77
CA GLU A 126 1.35 16.21 -4.89
C GLU A 126 0.98 17.19 -3.77
N LEU A 127 -0.05 18.02 -3.97
CA LEU A 127 -0.54 18.96 -2.97
C LEU A 127 -1.14 18.25 -1.74
N LEU A 128 -1.52 16.97 -1.86
CA LEU A 128 -1.97 16.19 -0.69
C LEU A 128 -0.87 16.01 0.35
N ALA A 129 0.41 16.20 -0.01
CA ALA A 129 1.52 16.19 0.94
C ALA A 129 1.49 17.37 1.92
N ASP A 130 0.70 18.41 1.62
CA ASP A 130 0.54 19.61 2.45
C ASP A 130 -0.61 19.43 3.48
N LEU A 131 -1.29 18.27 3.49
CA LEU A 131 -2.37 17.98 4.44
C LEU A 131 -1.84 17.74 5.86
N PRO A 132 -2.54 18.21 6.91
CA PRO A 132 -2.18 17.96 8.31
C PRO A 132 -2.08 16.47 8.65
N GLU A 133 -2.90 15.64 8.03
CA GLU A 133 -2.86 14.18 8.21
C GLU A 133 -1.49 13.60 7.88
N LEU A 134 -0.72 14.22 6.99
CA LEU A 134 0.61 13.74 6.62
C LEU A 134 1.74 14.34 7.45
N GLU A 135 1.47 15.37 8.27
CA GLU A 135 2.42 15.99 9.20
C GLU A 135 3.09 14.97 10.12
N VAL A 136 2.36 13.92 10.49
CA VAL A 136 2.83 12.84 11.37
C VAL A 136 3.90 11.94 10.73
N VAL A 137 4.11 12.01 9.41
CA VAL A 137 5.17 11.26 8.76
C VAL A 137 6.52 11.91 9.08
N ALA A 138 7.25 11.27 10.00
CA ALA A 138 8.51 11.77 10.52
C ALA A 138 9.70 11.50 9.59
N PHE A 139 10.49 12.55 9.38
CA PHE A 139 11.85 12.50 8.84
C PHE A 139 12.73 13.31 9.77
N SER A 140 13.87 12.76 10.17
CA SER A 140 14.85 13.48 10.96
C SER A 140 15.60 14.52 10.12
N ARG A 141 16.16 15.51 10.81
CA ARG A 141 17.01 16.52 10.17
C ARG A 141 18.23 15.87 9.51
N GLU A 142 18.82 14.88 10.16
CA GLU A 142 19.99 14.14 9.69
C GLU A 142 19.68 13.33 8.43
N GLU A 143 18.47 12.78 8.33
CA GLU A 143 17.98 12.11 7.11
C GLU A 143 17.79 13.09 5.93
N LEU A 144 17.37 14.33 6.18
CA LEU A 144 17.08 15.29 5.11
C LEU A 144 18.30 16.14 4.71
N PHE A 145 19.27 16.31 5.60
CA PHE A 145 20.44 17.17 5.37
C PHE A 145 21.25 16.80 4.11
N PRO A 146 21.48 15.52 3.76
CA PRO A 146 22.16 15.14 2.52
C PRO A 146 21.44 15.64 1.26
N LEU A 147 20.12 15.82 1.34
CA LEU A 147 19.26 16.26 0.24
C LEU A 147 19.05 17.77 0.21
N ARG A 148 19.64 18.56 1.12
CA ARG A 148 19.34 20.00 1.28
C ARG A 148 19.37 20.79 -0.04
N ARG A 149 20.39 20.57 -0.88
CA ARG A 149 20.54 21.30 -2.16
C ARG A 149 19.46 20.88 -3.15
N ASP A 150 19.09 19.61 -3.14
CA ASP A 150 18.09 19.06 -4.04
C ASP A 150 16.68 19.50 -3.64
N LEU A 151 16.40 19.55 -2.33
CA LEU A 151 15.12 19.98 -1.78
C LEU A 151 14.91 21.50 -1.94
N VAL A 152 15.94 22.32 -1.75
CA VAL A 152 15.88 23.77 -2.04
C VAL A 152 15.54 24.04 -3.51
N ASN A 153 16.11 23.24 -4.43
CA ASN A 153 15.88 23.41 -5.87
C ASN A 153 14.68 22.60 -6.40
N PHE A 154 13.98 21.87 -5.52
CA PHE A 154 12.88 20.96 -5.87
C PHE A 154 13.23 20.00 -7.03
N TYR A 155 14.47 19.52 -7.07
CA TYR A 155 15.00 18.68 -8.14
C TYR A 155 15.90 17.57 -7.59
N LEU A 156 15.52 16.31 -7.83
CA LEU A 156 16.28 15.14 -7.40
C LEU A 156 17.11 14.53 -8.55
N PRO A 157 18.45 14.68 -8.54
CA PRO A 157 19.31 13.97 -9.48
C PRO A 157 19.33 12.46 -9.21
N PRO A 158 19.83 11.62 -10.14
CA PRO A 158 19.75 10.16 -10.03
C PRO A 158 20.35 9.56 -8.75
N LEU A 159 21.44 10.12 -8.23
CA LEU A 159 22.05 9.66 -6.97
C LEU A 159 21.14 9.93 -5.77
N SER A 160 20.60 11.15 -5.69
CA SER A 160 19.67 11.54 -4.63
C SER A 160 18.38 10.72 -4.67
N ARG A 161 17.90 10.32 -5.85
CA ARG A 161 16.75 9.40 -5.97
C ARG A 161 17.01 8.06 -5.28
N ARG A 162 18.23 7.50 -5.37
CA ARG A 162 18.58 6.26 -4.67
C ARG A 162 18.56 6.43 -3.16
N TYR A 163 19.05 7.57 -2.67
CA TYR A 163 18.98 7.89 -1.24
C TYR A 163 17.53 8.08 -0.78
N VAL A 164 16.71 8.79 -1.56
CA VAL A 164 15.27 8.96 -1.29
C VAL A 164 14.54 7.61 -1.19
N LEU A 165 14.86 6.63 -2.05
CA LEU A 165 14.29 5.28 -1.92
C LEU A 165 14.59 4.66 -0.55
N GLN A 166 15.76 4.91 0.03
CA GLN A 166 16.13 4.39 1.35
C GLN A 166 15.38 5.11 2.48
N LEU A 167 15.05 6.39 2.31
CA LEU A 167 14.18 7.11 3.23
C LEU A 167 12.79 6.48 3.25
N PHE A 168 12.23 6.07 2.12
CA PHE A 168 10.94 5.38 2.11
C PHE A 168 11.11 3.88 2.41
N HIS A 169 11.57 3.52 3.60
CA HIS A 169 11.59 2.13 4.09
C HIS A 169 10.16 1.60 4.33
N SER A 170 10.02 0.28 4.47
CA SER A 170 8.71 -0.41 4.51
C SER A 170 7.72 0.16 5.52
N GLU A 171 8.17 0.46 6.74
CA GLU A 171 7.31 1.03 7.79
C GLU A 171 6.81 2.42 7.41
N ARG A 172 7.67 3.27 6.86
CA ARG A 172 7.30 4.62 6.42
C ARG A 172 6.37 4.57 5.20
N GLN A 173 6.61 3.65 4.27
CA GLN A 173 5.71 3.42 3.14
C GLN A 173 4.31 3.01 3.61
N GLU A 174 4.23 2.06 4.54
CA GLU A 174 2.96 1.61 5.10
C GLU A 174 2.23 2.73 5.87
N ALA A 175 2.96 3.53 6.65
CA ALA A 175 2.38 4.68 7.34
C ALA A 175 1.77 5.68 6.33
N ILE A 176 2.51 6.04 5.28
CA ILE A 176 2.03 6.95 4.23
C ILE A 176 0.80 6.37 3.53
N LEU A 177 0.83 5.09 3.13
CA LEU A 177 -0.31 4.43 2.50
C LEU A 177 -1.53 4.37 3.43
N SER A 178 -1.32 4.15 4.73
CA SER A 178 -2.40 4.12 5.73
C SER A 178 -3.05 5.50 5.91
N LEU A 179 -2.26 6.57 5.90
CA LEU A 179 -2.77 7.94 5.93
C LEU A 179 -3.52 8.29 4.65
N LEU A 180 -2.99 7.92 3.48
CA LEU A 180 -3.69 8.10 2.21
C LEU A 180 -5.01 7.32 2.17
N ALA A 181 -5.06 6.10 2.72
CA ALA A 181 -6.30 5.33 2.84
C ALA A 181 -7.31 6.04 3.76
N HIS A 182 -6.85 6.61 4.86
CA HIS A 182 -7.69 7.38 5.77
C HIS A 182 -8.28 8.60 5.06
N VAL A 183 -7.46 9.37 4.33
CA VAL A 183 -7.92 10.51 3.52
C VAL A 183 -8.90 10.06 2.44
N ALA A 184 -8.62 8.95 1.75
CA ALA A 184 -9.50 8.40 0.70
C ALA A 184 -10.89 8.01 1.23
N LYS A 185 -10.99 7.56 2.49
CA LYS A 185 -12.25 7.12 3.13
C LYS A 185 -12.99 8.22 3.88
N ASN A 186 -12.27 9.15 4.50
CA ASN A 186 -12.84 9.98 5.57
C ASN A 186 -12.71 11.49 5.32
N TYR A 187 -11.97 11.93 4.30
CA TYR A 187 -11.79 13.36 4.04
C TYR A 187 -13.09 14.00 3.50
N PRO A 188 -13.44 15.24 3.88
CA PRO A 188 -14.71 15.86 3.48
C PRO A 188 -14.79 16.24 2.00
N VAL A 189 -13.65 16.39 1.32
CA VAL A 189 -13.59 16.85 -0.08
C VAL A 189 -13.38 15.67 -1.02
N LEU A 190 -14.41 15.35 -1.80
CA LEU A 190 -14.41 14.20 -2.72
C LEU A 190 -13.24 14.18 -3.72
N GLY A 191 -12.82 15.36 -4.22
CA GLY A 191 -11.64 15.48 -5.09
C GLY A 191 -10.38 14.96 -4.42
N THR A 192 -10.14 15.39 -3.18
CA THR A 192 -9.02 14.94 -2.35
C THR A 192 -9.09 13.44 -2.06
N CYS A 193 -10.28 12.91 -1.74
CA CYS A 193 -10.44 11.47 -1.50
C CYS A 193 -10.00 10.63 -2.73
N ARG A 194 -10.42 11.07 -3.93
CA ARG A 194 -10.08 10.41 -5.19
C ARG A 194 -8.59 10.51 -5.52
N GLN A 195 -7.99 11.69 -5.32
CA GLN A 195 -6.54 11.90 -5.49
C GLN A 195 -5.73 11.04 -4.52
N ALA A 196 -6.16 10.91 -3.26
CA ALA A 196 -5.48 10.08 -2.27
C ALA A 196 -5.45 8.61 -2.68
N TYR A 197 -6.58 8.07 -3.16
CA TYR A 197 -6.62 6.72 -3.69
C TYR A 197 -5.78 6.56 -4.98
N ALA A 198 -5.82 7.54 -5.89
CA ALA A 198 -4.96 7.55 -7.07
C ALA A 198 -3.46 7.52 -6.71
N LEU A 199 -3.05 8.27 -5.68
CA LEU A 199 -1.68 8.22 -5.17
C LEU A 199 -1.33 6.83 -4.65
N MET A 200 -2.21 6.18 -3.88
CA MET A 200 -1.97 4.80 -3.42
C MET A 200 -1.73 3.83 -4.58
N LEU A 201 -2.49 3.95 -5.67
CA LEU A 201 -2.28 3.15 -6.88
C LEU A 201 -0.92 3.45 -7.54
N SER A 202 -0.55 4.73 -7.62
CA SER A 202 0.72 5.15 -8.23
C SER A 202 1.96 4.69 -7.44
N LEU A 203 1.81 4.48 -6.13
CA LEU A 203 2.89 4.12 -5.20
C LEU A 203 3.05 2.60 -4.99
N GLU A 204 2.37 1.75 -5.79
CA GLU A 204 2.50 0.29 -5.71
C GLU A 204 3.96 -0.20 -5.85
N LYS A 205 4.76 0.45 -6.69
CA LYS A 205 6.13 0.01 -7.00
C LYS A 205 7.13 0.83 -6.22
N SER A 206 8.02 0.16 -5.48
CA SER A 206 9.10 0.79 -4.70
C SER A 206 9.89 1.82 -5.51
N GLU A 207 10.21 1.51 -6.77
CA GLU A 207 10.99 2.37 -7.68
C GLU A 207 10.33 3.74 -7.91
N VAL A 208 9.01 3.83 -7.81
CA VAL A 208 8.22 5.03 -8.11
C VAL A 208 8.32 6.05 -6.98
N TRP A 209 8.53 5.62 -5.73
CA TRP A 209 8.56 6.51 -4.55
C TRP A 209 9.56 7.66 -4.70
N SER A 210 10.75 7.40 -5.26
CA SER A 210 11.77 8.44 -5.47
C SER A 210 11.52 9.39 -6.64
N ARG A 211 10.52 9.08 -7.49
CA ARG A 211 10.18 9.85 -8.69
C ARG A 211 8.81 10.51 -8.56
N ASN A 212 8.01 10.10 -7.58
CA ASN A 212 6.67 10.59 -7.40
C ASN A 212 6.72 12.04 -6.85
N PRO A 213 6.08 13.02 -7.54
CA PRO A 213 6.04 14.41 -7.09
C PRO A 213 5.48 14.58 -5.67
N PHE A 214 4.51 13.76 -5.27
CA PHE A 214 3.96 13.74 -3.92
C PHE A 214 5.03 13.40 -2.87
N CYS A 215 5.86 12.39 -3.12
CA CYS A 215 6.94 12.00 -2.20
C CYS A 215 8.01 13.08 -2.09
N LEU A 216 8.33 13.77 -3.20
CA LEU A 216 9.26 14.90 -3.17
C LEU A 216 8.69 16.07 -2.36
N ARG A 217 7.41 16.39 -2.55
CA ARG A 217 6.72 17.44 -1.78
C ARG A 217 6.70 17.11 -0.29
N LEU A 218 6.41 15.87 0.09
CA LEU A 218 6.44 15.39 1.47
C LEU A 218 7.81 15.63 2.14
N LEU A 219 8.90 15.29 1.45
CA LEU A 219 10.26 15.55 1.93
C LEU A 219 10.57 17.04 2.03
N ALA A 220 10.14 17.81 1.04
CA ALA A 220 10.37 19.26 1.02
C ALA A 220 9.67 19.96 2.19
N ASN A 221 8.42 19.60 2.49
CA ASN A 221 7.65 20.18 3.60
C ASN A 221 8.40 20.00 4.92
N ARG A 222 8.87 18.78 5.21
CA ARG A 222 9.65 18.48 6.43
C ARG A 222 11.00 19.18 6.45
N PHE A 223 11.67 19.27 5.32
CA PHE A 223 12.93 20.00 5.22
C PHE A 223 12.75 21.49 5.55
N TRP A 224 11.70 22.12 5.03
CA TRP A 224 11.44 23.54 5.27
C TRP A 224 11.04 23.85 6.71
N GLU A 225 10.38 22.92 7.41
CA GLU A 225 10.12 23.04 8.85
C GLU A 225 11.44 23.16 9.65
N PHE A 226 12.41 22.30 9.38
CA PHE A 226 13.72 22.37 10.03
C PHE A 226 14.51 23.60 9.63
N TYR A 227 14.49 23.94 8.34
CA TYR A 227 15.25 25.07 7.81
C TYR A 227 14.74 26.40 8.38
N ALA A 228 13.43 26.58 8.48
CA ALA A 228 12.83 27.78 9.06
C ALA A 228 13.14 27.91 10.57
N ALA A 229 13.15 26.79 11.30
CA ALA A 229 13.57 26.77 12.70
C ALA A 229 15.04 27.23 12.85
N ASP A 230 15.95 26.75 12.00
CA ASP A 230 17.37 27.15 12.07
C ASP A 230 17.60 28.63 11.77
N THR A 231 16.89 29.20 10.79
CA THR A 231 17.01 30.63 10.46
C THR A 231 16.45 31.54 11.54
N THR A 232 15.38 31.13 12.21
CA THR A 232 14.79 31.91 13.31
C THR A 232 15.67 31.92 14.57
N TYR A 233 16.44 30.86 14.83
CA TYR A 233 17.47 30.86 15.89
C TYR A 233 18.70 31.70 15.54
N ALA A 234 19.05 31.84 14.25
CA ALA A 234 20.22 32.61 13.82
C ALA A 234 19.99 34.14 13.81
N GLU A 235 18.74 34.61 13.66
CA GLU A 235 18.38 36.03 13.67
C GLU A 235 18.02 36.57 15.07
N GLY A 236 18.00 35.70 16.08
CA GLY A 236 17.69 36.04 17.48
C GLY A 236 18.90 36.15 18.42
N VAL A 237 20.13 36.17 17.89
CA VAL A 237 21.40 36.31 18.64
C VAL A 237 22.11 37.61 18.27
#